data_AF-B9CXP9-F1
#
_entry.id   AF-B9CXP9-F1
#
_cell.length_a   1.000
_cell.length_b   1.000
_cell.length_c   1.000
_cell.angle_alpha   90.00
_cell.angle_beta   90.00
_cell.angle_gamma   90.00
#
_symmetry.space_group_name_H-M   'P 1'
#
loop_
_entity.id
_entity.type
_entity.pdbx_description
1 polymer ?
#
loop_
_entity_poly.entity_id
_entity_poly.type
_entity_poly.pdbx_seq_one_letter_code
_entity_poly.pdbx_strand_id
1 'polypeptide(L)'
;MTNKERLYRVIDANLNRLKEGLRVVEDVRRYGFDDLALAKKIKTLRHKAKIPQNEFLKFRDAANDVLKPSLKDEQARLNLDDLQTANIKRAQESARVLEECFKLIDVKISEIFKAVRYELYEIEKEI
;
A
#
# COMPACT_ATOMS: atom_id res chain seq x y z
N MET A 1 -18.08 -5.98 16.59
CA MET A 1 -17.83 -4.98 15.53
C MET A 1 -19.08 -4.76 14.70
N THR A 2 -19.50 -3.51 14.53
CA THR A 2 -20.51 -3.10 13.53
C THR A 2 -19.95 -3.19 12.10
N ASN A 3 -20.79 -3.11 11.08
CA ASN A 3 -20.33 -3.10 9.68
C ASN A 3 -19.38 -1.94 9.38
N LYS A 4 -19.62 -0.78 9.98
CA LYS A 4 -18.75 0.40 9.85
C LYS A 4 -17.36 0.16 10.45
N GLU A 5 -17.29 -0.46 11.62
CA GLU A 5 -16.03 -0.79 12.28
C GLU A 5 -15.23 -1.85 11.50
N ARG A 6 -15.93 -2.84 10.91
CA ARG A 6 -15.32 -3.83 10.02
C ARG A 6 -14.68 -3.15 8.81
N LEU A 7 -15.41 -2.25 8.14
CA LEU A 7 -14.90 -1.47 7.02
C LEU A 7 -13.66 -0.64 7.41
N TYR A 8 -13.70 0.02 8.56
CA TYR A 8 -12.60 0.84 9.05
C TYR A 8 -11.35 0.02 9.38
N ARG A 9 -11.49 -1.20 9.92
CA ARG A 9 -10.36 -2.13 10.08
C ARG A 9 -9.73 -2.51 8.74
N VAL A 10 -10.54 -2.77 7.70
CA VAL A 10 -10.03 -3.06 6.35
C VAL A 10 -9.28 -1.86 5.78
N ILE A 11 -9.80 -0.65 5.96
CA ILE A 11 -9.15 0.58 5.52
C ILE A 11 -7.81 0.77 6.24
N ASP A 12 -7.74 0.66 7.57
CA ASP A 12 -6.48 0.81 8.30
C ASP A 12 -5.40 -0.17 7.82
N ALA A 13 -5.77 -1.44 7.68
CA ALA A 13 -4.84 -2.48 7.25
C ALA A 13 -4.25 -2.18 5.86
N ASN A 14 -5.08 -1.75 4.91
CA ASN A 14 -4.62 -1.49 3.55
C ASN A 14 -3.90 -0.13 3.41
N LEU A 15 -4.25 0.88 4.21
CA LEU A 15 -3.44 2.11 4.31
C LEU A 15 -2.02 1.80 4.79
N ASN A 16 -1.90 0.93 5.80
CA ASN A 16 -0.61 0.52 6.33
C ASN A 16 0.21 -0.26 5.29
N ARG A 17 -0.39 -1.28 4.66
CA ARG A 17 0.27 -2.11 3.64
C ARG A 17 0.71 -1.30 2.42
N LEU A 18 -0.13 -0.39 1.93
CA LEU A 18 0.22 0.52 0.82
C LEU A 18 1.44 1.38 1.18
N LYS A 19 1.43 1.98 2.38
CA LYS A 19 2.51 2.83 2.87
C LYS A 19 3.82 2.04 3.02
N GLU A 20 3.77 0.83 3.58
CA GLU A 20 4.94 -0.03 3.78
C GLU A 20 5.51 -0.50 2.46
N GLY A 21 4.67 -1.02 1.55
CA GLY A 21 5.11 -1.47 0.22
C GLY A 21 5.81 -0.35 -0.55
N LEU A 22 5.21 0.84 -0.61
CA LEU A 22 5.84 1.99 -1.26
C LEU A 22 7.13 2.45 -0.56
N ARG A 23 7.20 2.35 0.78
CA ARG A 23 8.39 2.76 1.53
C ARG A 23 9.60 1.89 1.18
N VAL A 24 9.40 0.58 1.04
CA VAL A 24 10.46 -0.35 0.65
C VAL A 24 11.01 0.02 -0.72
N VAL A 25 10.15 0.20 -1.72
CA VAL A 25 10.58 0.53 -3.10
C VAL A 25 11.29 1.88 -3.15
N GLU A 26 10.78 2.89 -2.43
CA GLU A 26 11.45 4.20 -2.33
C GLU A 26 12.87 4.09 -1.79
N ASP A 27 13.07 3.32 -0.72
CA ASP A 27 14.40 3.17 -0.11
C ASP A 27 15.34 2.34 -0.98
N VAL A 28 14.84 1.30 -1.66
CA VAL A 28 15.63 0.53 -2.62
C VAL A 28 16.07 1.42 -3.78
N ARG A 29 15.17 2.24 -4.36
CA ARG A 29 15.55 3.17 -5.44
C ARG A 29 16.53 4.23 -4.96
N ARG A 30 16.32 4.76 -3.76
CA ARG A 30 17.15 5.84 -3.20
C ARG A 30 18.56 5.39 -2.80
N TYR A 31 18.68 4.22 -2.18
CA TYR A 31 19.94 3.76 -1.57
C TYR A 31 20.59 2.59 -2.28
N GLY A 32 19.81 1.77 -2.98
CA GLY A 32 20.30 0.62 -3.75
C GLY A 32 20.67 1.00 -5.18
N PHE A 33 19.90 1.88 -5.82
CA PHE A 33 20.08 2.25 -7.23
C PHE A 33 20.47 3.72 -7.45
N ASP A 34 20.54 4.54 -6.41
CA ASP A 34 20.75 6.00 -6.48
C ASP A 34 19.81 6.72 -7.48
N ASP A 35 18.62 6.15 -7.74
CA ASP A 35 17.63 6.67 -8.66
C ASP A 35 16.74 7.71 -7.97
N LEU A 36 17.22 8.95 -7.97
CA LEU A 36 16.52 10.09 -7.39
C LEU A 36 15.16 10.36 -8.06
N ALA A 37 15.03 10.11 -9.36
CA ALA A 37 13.84 10.45 -10.12
C ALA A 37 12.68 9.53 -9.69
N LEU A 38 12.90 8.22 -9.72
CA LEU A 38 11.88 7.24 -9.36
C LEU A 38 11.60 7.26 -7.85
N ALA A 39 12.62 7.44 -7.00
CA ALA A 39 12.42 7.61 -5.56
C ALA A 39 11.53 8.82 -5.23
N LYS A 40 11.70 9.96 -5.92
CA LYS A 40 10.82 11.12 -5.76
C LYS A 40 9.39 10.84 -6.23
N LYS A 41 9.22 10.12 -7.35
CA LYS A 41 7.90 9.72 -7.85
C LYS A 41 7.15 8.86 -6.82
N ILE A 42 7.82 7.86 -6.25
CA ILE A 42 7.26 6.99 -5.20
C ILE A 42 6.95 7.79 -3.93
N LYS A 43 7.84 8.69 -3.51
CA LYS A 43 7.61 9.57 -2.35
C LYS A 43 6.35 10.43 -2.54
N THR A 44 6.19 11.06 -3.71
CA THR A 44 5.00 11.84 -4.03
C THR A 44 3.73 10.99 -3.98
N LEU A 45 3.79 9.79 -4.54
CA LEU A 45 2.67 8.85 -4.50
C LEU A 45 2.28 8.45 -3.08
N ARG A 46 3.27 8.21 -2.20
CA ARG A 46 3.04 7.98 -0.76
C ARG A 46 2.35 9.16 -0.07
N HIS A 47 2.73 10.38 -0.42
CA HIS A 47 2.08 11.58 0.13
C HIS A 47 0.65 11.70 -0.37
N LYS A 48 0.38 11.42 -1.65
CA LYS A 48 -0.96 11.41 -2.25
C LYS A 48 -1.88 10.37 -1.61
N ALA A 49 -1.35 9.19 -1.28
CA ALA A 49 -2.09 8.11 -0.62
C ALA A 49 -2.37 8.36 0.88
N LYS A 50 -1.85 9.46 1.45
CA LYS A 50 -2.01 9.75 2.88
C LYS A 50 -3.36 10.41 3.15
N ILE A 51 -4.17 9.76 3.96
CA ILE A 51 -5.42 10.30 4.51
C ILE A 51 -5.37 10.33 6.05
N PRO A 52 -6.21 11.12 6.73
CA PRO A 52 -6.29 11.12 8.19
C PRO A 52 -6.57 9.71 8.73
N GLN A 53 -5.59 9.12 9.42
CA GLN A 53 -5.65 7.71 9.83
C GLN A 53 -6.21 7.52 11.25
N ASN A 54 -6.34 8.60 12.03
CA ASN A 54 -6.75 8.55 13.43
C ASN A 54 -8.12 7.88 13.62
N GLU A 55 -9.02 8.03 12.64
CA GLU A 55 -10.35 7.44 12.68
C GLU A 55 -10.34 5.91 12.50
N PHE A 56 -9.34 5.38 11.78
CA PHE A 56 -9.24 3.95 11.45
C PHE A 56 -8.30 3.21 12.40
N LEU A 57 -7.27 3.88 12.91
CA LEU A 57 -6.22 3.27 13.74
C LEU A 57 -6.77 2.56 14.98
N LYS A 58 -7.84 3.07 15.57
CA LYS A 58 -8.51 2.47 16.74
C LYS A 58 -9.11 1.08 16.48
N PHE A 59 -9.25 0.69 15.21
CA PHE A 59 -9.74 -0.63 14.81
C PHE A 59 -8.63 -1.60 14.42
N ARG A 60 -7.37 -1.18 14.55
CA ARG A 60 -6.21 -2.02 14.29
C ARG A 60 -6.21 -3.20 15.26
N ASP A 61 -6.22 -4.39 14.70
CA ASP A 61 -6.13 -5.63 15.46
C ASP A 61 -5.22 -6.58 14.68
N ALA A 62 -3.91 -6.33 14.81
CA ALA A 62 -2.87 -7.20 14.28
C ALA A 62 -2.71 -8.48 15.12
N ALA A 63 -3.15 -8.47 16.38
CA ALA A 63 -3.02 -9.63 17.27
C ALA A 63 -3.93 -10.78 16.84
N ASN A 64 -5.14 -10.46 16.38
CA ASN A 64 -6.11 -11.44 15.89
C ASN A 64 -6.26 -11.41 14.35
N ASP A 65 -5.18 -11.13 13.62
CA ASP A 65 -5.16 -11.36 12.16
C ASP A 65 -5.16 -12.87 11.89
N VAL A 66 -6.18 -13.33 11.17
CA VAL A 66 -6.43 -14.75 10.88
C VAL A 66 -5.45 -15.33 9.86
N LEU A 67 -4.75 -14.48 9.10
CA LEU A 67 -3.73 -14.87 8.11
C LEU A 67 -2.31 -14.48 8.56
N LYS A 68 -2.01 -14.67 9.86
CA LYS A 68 -0.68 -14.40 10.44
C LYS A 68 0.49 -15.22 9.88
N PRO A 69 0.36 -16.51 9.51
CA PRO A 69 1.50 -17.27 9.05
C PRO A 69 1.92 -16.78 7.66
N SER A 70 3.12 -16.23 7.54
CA SER A 70 3.72 -15.97 6.23
C SER A 70 3.98 -17.30 5.53
N LEU A 71 3.51 -17.41 4.29
CA LEU A 71 3.81 -18.56 3.43
C LEU A 71 5.32 -18.61 3.19
N LYS A 72 5.89 -19.80 2.99
CA LYS A 72 7.34 -19.95 2.71
C LYS A 72 7.79 -19.09 1.53
N ASP A 73 6.92 -18.88 0.55
CA ASP A 73 7.18 -18.05 -0.63
C ASP A 73 7.16 -16.54 -0.34
N GLU A 74 6.56 -16.10 0.78
CA GLU A 74 6.67 -14.70 1.22
C GLU A 74 8.02 -14.41 1.91
N GLN A 75 8.74 -15.45 2.34
CA GLN A 75 9.96 -15.32 3.15
C GLN A 75 11.25 -15.19 2.32
N ALA A 76 11.22 -15.58 1.05
CA ALA A 76 12.38 -15.51 0.17
C ALA A 76 12.23 -14.39 -0.86
N ARG A 77 13.30 -13.60 -1.02
CA ARG A 77 13.48 -12.67 -2.15
C ARG A 77 14.76 -13.05 -2.86
N LEU A 78 14.70 -13.10 -4.19
CA LEU A 78 15.85 -13.54 -4.98
C LEU A 78 16.88 -12.41 -5.16
N ASN A 79 16.41 -11.18 -5.36
CA ASN A 79 17.23 -9.99 -5.58
C ASN A 79 16.41 -8.70 -5.31
N LEU A 80 17.01 -7.54 -5.55
CA LEU A 80 16.36 -6.24 -5.37
C LEU A 80 15.19 -6.01 -6.36
N ASP A 81 15.22 -6.60 -7.55
CA ASP A 81 14.14 -6.43 -8.54
C ASP A 81 12.89 -7.20 -8.11
N ASP A 82 13.06 -8.43 -7.64
CA ASP A 82 11.97 -9.24 -7.05
C ASP A 82 11.40 -8.58 -5.78
N LEU A 83 12.27 -8.04 -4.92
CA LEU A 83 11.85 -7.27 -3.74
C LEU A 83 10.96 -6.10 -4.12
N GLN A 84 11.33 -5.32 -5.14
CA GLN A 84 10.57 -4.16 -5.58
C GLN A 84 9.25 -4.56 -6.22
N THR A 85 9.30 -5.52 -7.15
CA THR A 85 8.12 -6.02 -7.87
C THR A 85 7.05 -6.49 -6.89
N ALA A 86 7.42 -7.33 -5.92
CA ALA A 86 6.47 -7.82 -4.93
C ALA A 86 5.88 -6.72 -4.05
N ASN A 87 6.67 -5.71 -3.67
CA ASN A 87 6.16 -4.59 -2.87
C ASN A 87 5.25 -3.65 -3.68
N ILE A 88 5.51 -3.47 -4.98
CA ILE A 88 4.61 -2.75 -5.88
C ILE A 88 3.30 -3.51 -6.08
N LYS A 89 3.33 -4.83 -6.32
CA LYS A 89 2.11 -5.64 -6.43
C LYS A 89 1.24 -5.56 -5.17
N ARG A 90 1.85 -5.69 -3.98
CA ARG A 90 1.13 -5.52 -2.70
C ARG A 90 0.55 -4.11 -2.54
N ALA A 91 1.26 -3.09 -2.99
CA ALA A 91 0.77 -1.72 -3.01
C ALA A 91 -0.42 -1.56 -3.98
N GLN A 92 -0.38 -2.17 -5.16
CA GLN A 92 -1.47 -2.15 -6.15
C GLN A 92 -2.73 -2.80 -5.59
N GLU A 93 -2.60 -3.96 -4.95
CA GLU A 93 -3.70 -4.67 -4.28
C GLU A 93 -4.30 -3.82 -3.15
N SER A 94 -3.44 -3.23 -2.31
CA SER A 94 -3.89 -2.36 -1.21
C SER A 94 -4.63 -1.14 -1.72
N ALA A 95 -4.13 -0.48 -2.77
CA ALA A 95 -4.79 0.65 -3.41
C ALA A 95 -6.15 0.24 -4.02
N ARG A 96 -6.26 -0.97 -4.60
CA ARG A 96 -7.53 -1.50 -5.11
C ARG A 96 -8.56 -1.71 -4.00
N VAL A 97 -8.15 -2.27 -2.87
CA VAL A 97 -9.04 -2.46 -1.72
C VAL A 97 -9.51 -1.10 -1.18
N LEU A 98 -8.60 -0.13 -1.04
CA LEU A 98 -8.94 1.21 -0.57
C LEU A 98 -9.90 1.91 -1.53
N GLU A 99 -9.66 1.84 -2.84
CA GLU A 99 -10.57 2.37 -3.87
C GLU A 99 -12.00 1.85 -3.63
N GLU A 100 -12.19 0.54 -3.51
CA GLU A 100 -13.53 -0.05 -3.32
C GLU A 100 -14.12 0.25 -1.95
N CYS A 101 -13.33 0.20 -0.87
CA CYS A 101 -13.80 0.51 0.48
C CYS A 101 -14.30 1.96 0.60
N PHE A 102 -13.59 2.90 -0.02
CA PHE A 102 -13.97 4.31 0.03
C PHE A 102 -15.22 4.62 -0.81
N LYS A 103 -15.61 3.80 -1.80
CA LYS A 103 -16.92 3.99 -2.47
C LYS A 103 -18.11 3.92 -1.51
N LEU A 104 -17.96 3.23 -0.38
CA LEU A 104 -19.01 3.09 0.63
C LEU A 104 -19.14 4.31 1.55
N ILE A 105 -18.13 5.19 1.63
CA ILE A 105 -18.07 6.25 2.64
C ILE A 105 -17.61 7.62 2.12
N ASP A 106 -16.78 7.67 1.08
CA ASP A 106 -16.30 8.89 0.43
C ASP A 106 -15.77 8.61 -0.99
N VAL A 107 -16.58 8.93 -1.99
CA VAL A 107 -16.25 8.74 -3.42
C VAL A 107 -15.05 9.60 -3.85
N LYS A 108 -14.80 10.75 -3.23
CA LYS A 108 -13.65 11.59 -3.57
C LYS A 108 -12.34 10.90 -3.17
N ILE A 109 -12.31 10.27 -1.99
CA ILE A 109 -11.15 9.48 -1.55
C ILE A 109 -11.00 8.21 -2.40
N SER A 110 -12.10 7.59 -2.82
CA SER A 110 -12.08 6.45 -3.74
C SER A 110 -11.32 6.78 -5.04
N GLU A 111 -11.62 7.92 -5.67
CA GLU A 111 -10.93 8.35 -6.89
C GLU A 111 -9.44 8.68 -6.67
N ILE A 112 -9.04 9.11 -5.46
CA ILE A 112 -7.62 9.26 -5.12
C ILE A 112 -6.92 7.90 -5.18
N PHE A 113 -7.49 6.86 -4.57
CA PHE A 113 -6.87 5.52 -4.57
C PHE A 113 -6.91 4.83 -5.93
N LYS A 114 -7.93 5.11 -6.75
CA LYS A 114 -7.93 4.72 -8.16
C LYS A 114 -6.76 5.35 -8.90
N ALA A 115 -6.54 6.65 -8.77
CA ALA A 115 -5.41 7.34 -9.40
C ALA A 115 -4.07 6.79 -8.89
N VAL A 116 -3.93 6.56 -7.58
CA VAL A 116 -2.74 5.94 -6.99
C VAL A 116 -2.48 4.56 -7.62
N ARG A 117 -3.52 3.74 -7.80
CA ARG A 117 -3.39 2.41 -8.41
C ARG A 117 -2.92 2.47 -9.86
N TYR A 118 -3.40 3.41 -10.65
CA TYR A 118 -2.91 3.59 -12.02
C TYR A 118 -1.46 4.06 -12.06
N GLU A 119 -1.07 4.99 -11.19
CA GLU A 119 0.33 5.42 -11.08
C GLU A 119 1.26 4.27 -10.67
N LEU A 120 0.80 3.35 -9.82
CA LEU A 120 1.55 2.13 -9.48
C LEU A 120 1.75 1.19 -10.67
N TYR A 121 0.82 1.12 -11.63
CA TYR A 121 1.02 0.32 -12.84
C TYR A 121 2.08 0.92 -13.76
N GLU A 122 2.18 2.26 -13.81
CA GLU A 122 3.23 2.91 -14.59
C GLU A 122 4.58 2.78 -13.91
N ILE A 123 4.65 2.98 -12.59
CA ILE A 123 5.89 2.77 -11.82
C ILE A 123 6.41 1.34 -11.97
N GLU A 124 5.53 0.34 -12.02
CA GLU A 124 5.93 -1.05 -12.23
C GLU A 124 6.72 -1.26 -13.53
N LYS A 125 6.39 -0.53 -14.60
CA LYS A 125 7.10 -0.64 -15.89
C LYS A 125 8.48 0.01 -15.87
N GLU A 126 8.72 0.90 -14.92
CA GLU A 126 9.99 1.61 -14.72
C GLU A 126 10.91 0.89 -13.72
N ILE A 127 10.40 -0.17 -13.08
CA ILE A 127 11.13 -0.94 -12.07
C ILE A 127 11.83 -2.12 -12.71
#